data_AF-A0A7C6B4Y6-F1
#
_entry.id   AF-A0A7C6B4Y6-F1
#
_cell.length_a   1.000
_cell.length_b   1.000
_cell.length_c   1.000
_cell.angle_alpha   90.00
_cell.angle_beta   90.00
_cell.angle_gamma   90.00
#
_symmetry.space_group_name_H-M   'P 1'
#
loop_
_entity.id
_entity.type
_entity.pdbx_description
1 polymer ?
#
loop_
_entity_poly.entity_id
_entity_poly.type
_entity_poly.pdbx_seq_one_letter_code
_entity_poly.pdbx_strand_id
1 'polypeptide(L)'
;VKMTHAARRDGAHTIAITNDTASPLANEADRVLDIHAGPERSVAATKTFVTSAVAGLALYADWAGDDDLRAALLYLPAQLKLAAEIDWPELRESIGQRPSLFTTGRGPAWAISGEAALKFKETCQLHAESYSSAEILHGPISIVDAGFPVLSLAAGDAAEPGLVDVADRIAEMGAQVFVTSEMCRKARRIDYVRTGHPLTDPLALIVSFYSMVERLALDRGVDPDIPRHLRKVTETV
;
A
#
# COMPACT_ATOMS: atom_id res chain seq x y z
N VAL A 1 22.12 4.08 5.04
CA VAL A 1 23.46 4.66 5.27
C VAL A 1 24.56 3.59 5.20
N LYS A 2 24.74 2.70 6.21
CA LYS A 2 25.82 1.67 6.19
C LYS A 2 25.82 0.80 4.93
N MET A 3 24.66 0.32 4.48
CA MET A 3 24.53 -0.47 3.24
C MET A 3 24.84 0.35 1.99
N THR A 4 24.42 1.63 1.96
CA THR A 4 24.73 2.57 0.87
C THR A 4 26.23 2.80 0.75
N HIS A 5 26.90 3.06 1.87
CA HIS A 5 28.36 3.21 1.93
C HIS A 5 29.07 1.96 1.43
N ALA A 6 28.64 0.77 1.88
CA ALA A 6 29.23 -0.49 1.42
C ALA A 6 29.06 -0.70 -0.09
N ALA A 7 27.85 -0.49 -0.62
CA ALA A 7 27.57 -0.63 -2.05
C ALA A 7 28.41 0.35 -2.88
N ARG A 8 28.51 1.61 -2.45
CA ARG A 8 29.31 2.64 -3.12
C ARG A 8 30.81 2.33 -3.09
N ARG A 9 31.33 1.93 -1.93
CA ARG A 9 32.73 1.48 -1.77
C ARG A 9 33.07 0.33 -2.71
N ASP A 10 32.12 -0.58 -2.91
CA ASP A 10 32.29 -1.77 -3.76
C ASP A 10 31.96 -1.47 -5.25
N GLY A 11 31.78 -0.20 -5.62
CA GLY A 11 31.70 0.27 -7.00
C GLY A 11 30.29 0.39 -7.59
N ALA A 12 29.24 0.18 -6.80
CA ALA A 12 27.87 0.39 -7.26
C ALA A 12 27.54 1.89 -7.39
N HIS A 13 26.78 2.25 -8.43
CA HIS A 13 26.20 3.59 -8.50
C HIS A 13 24.98 3.68 -7.58
N THR A 14 24.99 4.62 -6.64
CA THR A 14 23.97 4.73 -5.59
C THR A 14 23.05 5.93 -5.79
N ILE A 15 21.75 5.68 -5.73
CA ILE A 15 20.71 6.73 -5.79
C ILE A 15 19.88 6.66 -4.50
N ALA A 16 19.82 7.77 -3.76
CA ALA A 16 18.95 7.92 -2.60
C ALA A 16 17.64 8.60 -3.00
N ILE A 17 16.51 7.89 -2.89
CA ILE A 17 15.17 8.46 -2.99
C ILE A 17 14.73 8.85 -1.58
N THR A 18 14.62 10.16 -1.29
CA THR A 18 14.43 10.65 0.09
C THR A 18 13.63 11.95 0.13
N ASN A 19 12.96 12.20 1.25
CA ASN A 19 12.29 13.47 1.55
C ASN A 19 13.17 14.47 2.32
N ASP A 20 14.35 14.02 2.77
CA ASP A 20 15.34 14.86 3.44
C ASP A 20 16.67 14.75 2.69
N THR A 21 16.92 15.75 1.86
CA THR A 21 18.12 15.88 1.03
C THR A 21 19.36 16.25 1.84
N ALA A 22 19.21 16.64 3.11
CA ALA A 22 20.31 16.88 4.05
C ALA A 22 20.62 15.66 4.94
N SER A 23 19.83 14.58 4.82
CA SER A 23 19.96 13.39 5.66
C SER A 23 21.31 12.67 5.48
N PRO A 24 21.75 11.88 6.48
CA PRO A 24 22.94 11.04 6.34
C PRO A 24 22.87 10.07 5.14
N LEU A 25 21.67 9.64 4.75
CA LEU A 25 21.49 8.79 3.56
C LEU A 25 21.79 9.56 2.26
N ALA A 26 21.29 10.80 2.17
CA ALA A 26 21.51 11.66 1.01
C ALA A 26 23.00 11.98 0.82
N ASN A 27 23.71 12.28 1.92
CA ASN A 27 25.14 12.58 1.89
C ASN A 27 26.01 11.37 1.47
N GLU A 28 25.53 10.14 1.71
CA GLU A 28 26.28 8.92 1.39
C GLU A 28 26.13 8.50 -0.08
N ALA A 29 25.00 8.82 -0.72
CA ALA A 29 24.70 8.39 -2.09
C ALA A 29 25.39 9.24 -3.17
N ASP A 30 25.60 8.68 -4.36
CA ASP A 30 26.17 9.40 -5.50
C ASP A 30 25.18 10.40 -6.12
N ARG A 31 23.89 10.07 -6.05
CA ARG A 31 22.78 10.91 -6.52
C ARG A 31 21.65 10.89 -5.49
N VAL A 32 20.94 12.01 -5.43
CA VAL A 32 19.77 12.19 -4.56
C VAL A 32 18.60 12.56 -5.43
N LEU A 33 17.49 11.84 -5.25
CA LEU A 33 16.19 12.15 -5.82
C LEU A 33 15.28 12.59 -4.69
N ASP A 34 15.02 13.90 -4.64
CA ASP A 34 14.07 14.49 -3.69
C ASP A 34 12.64 14.12 -4.10
N ILE A 35 11.87 13.55 -3.17
CA ILE A 35 10.48 13.18 -3.41
C ILE A 35 9.51 14.36 -3.24
N HIS A 36 9.99 15.50 -2.72
CA HIS A 36 9.25 16.74 -2.57
C HIS A 36 7.90 16.61 -1.83
N ALA A 37 7.77 15.65 -0.91
CA ALA A 37 6.54 15.44 -0.14
C ALA A 37 6.31 16.55 0.91
N GLY A 38 7.34 17.35 1.20
CA GLY A 38 7.34 18.31 2.31
C GLY A 38 7.28 17.62 3.68
N PRO A 39 7.16 18.37 4.78
CA PRO A 39 7.19 17.80 6.12
C PRO A 39 6.04 16.83 6.36
N GLU A 40 6.34 15.59 6.71
CA GLU A 40 5.35 14.63 7.22
C GLU A 40 5.32 14.72 8.73
N ARG A 41 4.16 14.90 9.36
CA ARG A 41 4.08 15.12 10.82
C ARG A 41 3.60 13.89 11.58
N SER A 42 2.61 13.21 11.01
CA SER A 42 2.16 11.90 11.47
C SER A 42 3.33 10.93 11.58
N VAL A 43 3.30 10.07 12.58
CA VAL A 43 4.27 8.97 12.72
C VAL A 43 4.07 7.95 11.59
N ALA A 44 2.82 7.68 11.21
CA ALA A 44 2.52 6.79 10.11
C ALA A 44 2.77 7.50 8.77
N ALA A 45 3.77 7.04 8.03
CA ALA A 45 4.06 7.54 6.69
C ALA A 45 2.87 7.32 5.73
N THR A 46 2.57 8.32 4.89
CA THR A 46 1.50 8.23 3.88
C THR A 46 1.96 8.86 2.56
N LYS A 47 2.08 10.19 2.54
CA LYS A 47 2.51 10.94 1.36
C LYS A 47 3.96 10.61 0.99
N THR A 48 4.84 10.37 1.96
CA THR A 48 6.23 9.98 1.66
C THR A 48 6.29 8.62 0.99
N PHE A 49 5.50 7.64 1.45
CA PHE A 49 5.37 6.34 0.78
C PHE A 49 4.93 6.49 -0.69
N VAL A 50 3.84 7.24 -0.93
CA VAL A 50 3.29 7.42 -2.29
C VAL A 50 4.28 8.16 -3.19
N THR A 51 4.84 9.28 -2.71
CA THR A 51 5.81 10.08 -3.49
C THR A 51 7.12 9.34 -3.74
N SER A 52 7.59 8.49 -2.82
CA SER A 52 8.73 7.60 -3.07
C SER A 52 8.44 6.61 -4.20
N ALA A 53 7.25 6.01 -4.24
CA ALA A 53 6.86 5.12 -5.32
C ALA A 53 6.72 5.87 -6.65
N VAL A 54 6.11 7.07 -6.66
CA VAL A 54 6.02 7.94 -7.84
C VAL A 54 7.41 8.31 -8.36
N ALA A 55 8.35 8.68 -7.49
CA ALA A 55 9.72 9.00 -7.88
C ALA A 55 10.45 7.80 -8.50
N GLY A 56 10.26 6.60 -7.94
CA GLY A 56 10.79 5.36 -8.51
C GLY A 56 10.19 5.02 -9.87
N LEU A 57 8.87 5.18 -10.03
CA LEU A 57 8.18 4.96 -11.30
C LEU A 57 8.58 5.98 -12.36
N ALA A 58 8.76 7.25 -12.00
CA ALA A 58 9.25 8.27 -12.92
C ALA A 58 10.67 7.95 -13.42
N LEU A 59 11.57 7.55 -12.52
CA LEU A 59 12.91 7.09 -12.91
C LEU A 59 12.86 5.87 -13.84
N TYR A 60 11.97 4.90 -13.54
CA TYR A 60 11.79 3.72 -14.37
C TYR A 60 11.22 4.06 -15.75
N ALA A 61 10.17 4.89 -15.81
CA ALA A 61 9.56 5.34 -17.08
C ALA A 61 10.61 6.01 -17.97
N ASP A 62 11.49 6.80 -17.35
CA ASP A 62 12.56 7.49 -18.04
C ASP A 62 13.61 6.55 -18.61
N TRP A 63 14.02 5.57 -17.81
CA TRP A 63 15.00 4.59 -18.21
C TRP A 63 14.46 3.60 -19.26
N ALA A 64 13.22 3.15 -19.11
CA ALA A 64 12.59 2.20 -20.01
C ALA A 64 12.11 2.83 -21.33
N GLY A 65 11.97 4.16 -21.39
CA GLY A 65 11.34 4.84 -22.52
C GLY A 65 9.85 4.54 -22.60
N ASP A 66 9.18 4.43 -21.46
CA ASP A 66 7.76 4.06 -21.35
C ASP A 66 6.88 5.32 -21.34
N ASP A 67 6.48 5.75 -22.55
CA ASP A 67 5.67 6.97 -22.72
C ASP A 67 4.26 6.85 -22.13
N ASP A 68 3.69 5.64 -22.07
CA ASP A 68 2.38 5.39 -21.47
C ASP A 68 2.44 5.57 -19.95
N LEU A 69 3.50 5.06 -19.30
CA LEU A 69 3.74 5.29 -17.88
C LEU A 69 4.04 6.77 -17.59
N ARG A 70 4.83 7.45 -18.43
CA ARG A 70 5.06 8.91 -18.28
C ARG A 70 3.74 9.68 -18.33
N ALA A 71 2.87 9.36 -19.29
CA ALA A 71 1.56 9.99 -19.40
C ALA A 71 0.69 9.70 -18.17
N ALA A 72 0.65 8.44 -17.70
CA ALA A 72 -0.11 8.08 -16.51
C ALA A 72 0.37 8.82 -15.25
N LEU A 73 1.69 8.96 -15.06
CA LEU A 73 2.27 9.73 -13.95
C LEU A 73 1.89 11.23 -14.00
N LEU A 74 1.75 11.82 -15.19
CA LEU A 74 1.28 13.20 -15.34
C LEU A 74 -0.18 13.39 -14.91
N TYR A 75 -1.04 12.41 -15.17
CA TYR A 75 -2.46 12.47 -14.78
C TYR A 75 -2.74 11.96 -13.36
N LEU A 76 -1.78 11.23 -12.77
CA LEU A 76 -1.90 10.59 -11.46
C LEU A 76 -2.39 11.53 -10.34
N PRO A 77 -1.93 12.81 -10.21
CA PRO A 77 -2.42 13.68 -9.15
C PRO A 77 -3.95 13.86 -9.12
N ALA A 78 -4.60 13.95 -10.29
CA ALA A 78 -6.05 14.09 -10.38
C ALA A 78 -6.76 12.80 -9.92
N GLN A 79 -6.20 11.64 -10.25
CA GLN A 79 -6.74 10.34 -9.86
C GLN A 79 -6.54 10.08 -8.36
N LEU A 80 -5.38 10.43 -7.80
CA LEU A 80 -5.13 10.31 -6.36
C LEU A 80 -6.06 11.24 -5.56
N LYS A 81 -6.41 12.42 -6.09
CA LYS A 81 -7.41 13.28 -5.47
C LYS A 81 -8.78 12.60 -5.38
N LEU A 82 -9.21 11.92 -6.44
CA LEU A 82 -10.45 11.15 -6.42
C LEU A 82 -10.35 9.96 -5.46
N ALA A 83 -9.22 9.26 -5.46
CA ALA A 83 -8.97 8.11 -4.60
C ALA A 83 -9.02 8.49 -3.11
N ALA A 84 -8.54 9.68 -2.76
CA ALA A 84 -8.55 10.19 -1.39
C ALA A 84 -9.95 10.49 -0.85
N GLU A 85 -10.95 10.67 -1.73
CA GLU A 85 -12.35 10.87 -1.32
C GLU A 85 -13.07 9.53 -1.06
N ILE A 86 -12.47 8.40 -1.44
CA ILE A 86 -13.07 7.08 -1.25
C ILE A 86 -12.93 6.62 0.21
N ASP A 87 -14.01 6.05 0.72
CA ASP A 87 -14.07 5.34 1.99
C ASP A 87 -14.72 3.98 1.78
N TRP A 88 -14.39 3.01 2.64
CA TRP A 88 -14.97 1.66 2.61
C TRP A 88 -15.69 1.40 3.93
N PRO A 89 -16.85 2.03 4.17
CA PRO A 89 -17.57 1.91 5.44
C PRO A 89 -17.88 0.46 5.78
N GLU A 90 -18.12 -0.38 4.79
CA GLU A 90 -18.56 -1.74 5.04
C GLU A 90 -17.41 -2.68 5.37
N LEU A 91 -16.20 -2.35 4.91
CA LEU A 91 -14.98 -2.97 5.42
C LEU A 91 -14.77 -2.56 6.89
N ARG A 92 -14.90 -1.27 7.23
CA ARG A 92 -14.78 -0.80 8.62
C ARG A 92 -15.77 -1.51 9.54
N GLU A 93 -17.02 -1.63 9.12
CA GLU A 93 -18.07 -2.37 9.86
C GLU A 93 -17.72 -3.85 10.03
N SER A 94 -17.19 -4.52 9.00
CA SER A 94 -16.81 -5.94 9.06
C SER A 94 -15.67 -6.23 10.04
N ILE A 95 -14.74 -5.29 10.20
CA ILE A 95 -13.62 -5.41 11.14
C ILE A 95 -14.16 -5.41 12.57
N GLY A 96 -15.11 -4.52 12.88
CA GLY A 96 -15.80 -4.48 14.17
C GLY A 96 -14.85 -4.55 15.37
N GLN A 97 -15.05 -5.57 16.23
CA GLN A 97 -14.19 -5.85 17.39
C GLN A 97 -13.21 -7.00 17.16
N ARG A 98 -13.07 -7.50 15.92
CA ARG A 98 -12.17 -8.61 15.61
C ARG A 98 -10.72 -8.15 15.75
N PRO A 99 -9.82 -9.01 16.26
CA PRO A 99 -8.43 -8.64 16.47
C PRO A 99 -7.58 -8.72 15.21
N SER A 100 -8.02 -9.48 14.20
CA SER A 100 -7.18 -9.84 13.05
C SER A 100 -7.91 -9.71 11.71
N LEU A 101 -7.14 -9.41 10.67
CA LEU A 101 -7.61 -9.33 9.29
C LEU A 101 -6.48 -9.67 8.32
N PHE A 102 -6.82 -10.02 7.08
CA PHE A 102 -5.84 -10.20 6.01
C PHE A 102 -5.95 -9.12 4.95
N THR A 103 -4.81 -8.72 4.41
CA THR A 103 -4.74 -7.98 3.16
C THR A 103 -4.12 -8.86 2.09
N THR A 104 -4.62 -8.78 0.86
CA THR A 104 -4.08 -9.54 -0.27
C THR A 104 -3.82 -8.67 -1.47
N GLY A 105 -2.79 -9.02 -2.22
CA GLY A 105 -2.44 -8.39 -3.49
C GLY A 105 -1.63 -9.35 -4.35
N ARG A 106 -1.32 -8.95 -5.58
CA ARG A 106 -0.45 -9.71 -6.49
C ARG A 106 0.43 -8.76 -7.28
N GLY A 107 1.68 -9.15 -7.54
CA GLY A 107 2.64 -8.28 -8.21
C GLY A 107 2.83 -6.95 -7.46
N PRO A 108 2.82 -5.79 -8.14
CA PRO A 108 2.92 -4.47 -7.50
C PRO A 108 1.85 -4.22 -6.42
N ALA A 109 0.64 -4.73 -6.60
CA ALA A 109 -0.43 -4.60 -5.61
C ALA A 109 -0.16 -5.40 -4.32
N TRP A 110 0.71 -6.40 -4.33
CA TRP A 110 1.10 -7.10 -3.10
C TRP A 110 1.91 -6.20 -2.16
N ALA A 111 2.84 -5.41 -2.70
CA ALA A 111 3.58 -4.42 -1.90
C ALA A 111 2.63 -3.41 -1.24
N ILE A 112 1.59 -2.98 -1.96
CA ILE A 112 0.55 -2.10 -1.45
C ILE A 112 -0.29 -2.78 -0.35
N SER A 113 -0.64 -4.05 -0.51
CA SER A 113 -1.33 -4.79 0.56
C SER A 113 -0.45 -4.92 1.82
N GLY A 114 0.87 -5.00 1.66
CA GLY A 114 1.85 -4.99 2.75
C GLY A 114 1.84 -3.68 3.53
N GLU A 115 1.83 -2.56 2.82
CA GLU A 115 1.68 -1.24 3.43
C GLU A 115 0.33 -1.10 4.15
N ALA A 116 -0.76 -1.57 3.56
CA ALA A 116 -2.07 -1.55 4.20
C ALA A 116 -2.08 -2.36 5.51
N ALA A 117 -1.51 -3.57 5.50
CA ALA A 117 -1.36 -4.37 6.72
C ALA A 117 -0.48 -3.68 7.76
N LEU A 118 0.59 -2.98 7.33
CA LEU A 118 1.42 -2.19 8.22
C LEU A 118 0.60 -1.08 8.90
N LYS A 119 -0.17 -0.30 8.14
CA LYS A 119 -0.99 0.78 8.74
C LYS A 119 -2.07 0.28 9.66
N PHE A 120 -2.75 -0.82 9.35
CA PHE A 120 -3.70 -1.42 10.29
C PHE A 120 -3.04 -1.76 11.65
N LYS A 121 -1.80 -2.26 11.64
CA LYS A 121 -1.03 -2.52 12.86
C LYS A 121 -0.65 -1.23 13.59
N GLU A 122 -0.16 -0.23 12.87
CA GLU A 122 0.31 1.02 13.44
C GLU A 122 -0.83 1.90 13.96
N THR A 123 -1.84 2.20 13.14
CA THR A 123 -2.87 3.20 13.43
C THR A 123 -4.11 2.65 14.10
N CYS A 124 -4.40 1.35 13.93
CA CYS A 124 -5.62 0.73 14.48
C CYS A 124 -5.35 -0.35 15.54
N GLN A 125 -4.09 -0.73 15.76
CA GLN A 125 -3.67 -1.83 16.65
C GLN A 125 -4.32 -3.17 16.29
N LEU A 126 -4.57 -3.38 14.99
CA LEU A 126 -5.14 -4.62 14.47
C LEU A 126 -4.02 -5.55 14.01
N HIS A 127 -4.16 -6.85 14.29
CA HIS A 127 -3.27 -7.85 13.76
C HIS A 127 -3.59 -8.09 12.28
N ALA A 128 -3.04 -7.23 11.43
CA ALA A 128 -3.14 -7.37 9.98
C ALA A 128 -1.90 -8.01 9.39
N GLU A 129 -2.13 -8.99 8.51
CA GLU A 129 -1.07 -9.68 7.78
C GLU A 129 -1.34 -9.63 6.27
N SER A 130 -0.29 -9.39 5.50
CA SER A 130 -0.36 -9.31 4.04
C SER A 130 0.12 -10.61 3.41
N TYR A 131 -0.68 -11.14 2.49
CA TYR A 131 -0.34 -12.32 1.71
C TYR A 131 -0.43 -12.05 0.22
N SER A 132 0.47 -12.68 -0.54
CA SER A 132 0.27 -12.82 -1.97
C SER A 132 -1.00 -13.63 -2.19
N SER A 133 -1.86 -13.19 -3.11
CA SER A 133 -3.06 -13.97 -3.46
C SER A 133 -2.71 -15.35 -4.01
N ALA A 134 -1.48 -15.55 -4.52
CA ALA A 134 -0.99 -16.86 -4.94
C ALA A 134 -0.69 -17.81 -3.77
N GLU A 135 -0.41 -17.29 -2.58
CA GLU A 135 0.09 -18.08 -1.44
C GLU A 135 -0.97 -18.27 -0.33
N ILE A 136 -1.97 -17.39 -0.26
CA ILE A 136 -2.96 -17.41 0.84
C ILE A 136 -3.68 -18.76 0.97
N LEU A 137 -3.91 -19.46 -0.13
CA LEU A 137 -4.57 -20.78 -0.15
C LEU A 137 -3.66 -21.94 0.30
N HIS A 138 -2.36 -21.71 0.48
CA HIS A 138 -1.36 -22.73 0.77
C HIS A 138 -0.95 -22.80 2.26
N GLY A 139 -1.79 -22.29 3.15
CA GLY A 139 -1.57 -22.35 4.60
C GLY A 139 -2.33 -21.27 5.36
N PRO A 140 -2.16 -19.98 5.01
CA PRO A 140 -2.80 -18.87 5.73
C PRO A 140 -4.33 -18.96 5.80
N ILE A 141 -4.96 -19.50 4.76
CA ILE A 141 -6.41 -19.71 4.71
C ILE A 141 -6.95 -20.58 5.88
N SER A 142 -6.10 -21.40 6.51
CA SER A 142 -6.52 -22.28 7.61
C SER A 142 -7.01 -21.56 8.87
N ILE A 143 -6.64 -20.29 9.06
CA ILE A 143 -7.10 -19.47 10.20
C ILE A 143 -8.28 -18.56 9.86
N VAL A 144 -8.71 -18.56 8.59
CA VAL A 144 -9.83 -17.76 8.12
C VAL A 144 -11.12 -18.46 8.52
N ASP A 145 -11.81 -17.90 9.51
CA ASP A 145 -13.10 -18.38 9.97
C ASP A 145 -14.27 -17.62 9.30
N ALA A 146 -15.50 -18.05 9.61
CA ALA A 146 -16.69 -17.38 9.13
C ALA A 146 -16.73 -15.92 9.63
N GLY A 147 -16.84 -14.99 8.68
CA GLY A 147 -16.82 -13.56 8.93
C GLY A 147 -15.42 -12.96 9.12
N PHE A 148 -14.35 -13.72 8.89
CA PHE A 148 -12.99 -13.16 8.92
C PHE A 148 -12.83 -12.08 7.83
N PRO A 149 -12.40 -10.85 8.17
CA PRO A 149 -12.28 -9.76 7.21
C PRO A 149 -11.02 -9.90 6.34
N VAL A 150 -11.21 -9.76 5.02
CA VAL A 150 -10.13 -9.81 4.03
C VAL A 150 -10.27 -8.62 3.07
N LEU A 151 -9.23 -7.80 2.95
CA LEU A 151 -9.12 -6.73 1.97
C LEU A 151 -8.22 -7.17 0.81
N SER A 152 -8.79 -7.33 -0.38
CA SER A 152 -8.08 -7.74 -1.59
C SER A 152 -7.90 -6.58 -2.55
N LEU A 153 -6.66 -6.12 -2.70
CA LEU A 153 -6.31 -4.97 -3.54
C LEU A 153 -5.91 -5.47 -4.94
N ALA A 154 -6.86 -5.39 -5.87
CA ALA A 154 -6.69 -5.77 -7.27
C ALA A 154 -6.37 -4.54 -8.12
N ALA A 155 -5.17 -4.51 -8.70
CA ALA A 155 -4.81 -3.55 -9.74
C ALA A 155 -5.37 -4.01 -11.10
N GLY A 156 -5.64 -3.07 -12.01
CA GLY A 156 -6.05 -3.35 -13.39
C GLY A 156 -4.90 -3.87 -14.25
N ASP A 157 -4.35 -5.04 -13.89
CA ASP A 157 -3.21 -5.68 -14.53
C ASP A 157 -3.49 -7.14 -14.90
N ALA A 158 -2.50 -7.84 -15.46
CA ALA A 158 -2.65 -9.23 -15.88
C ALA A 158 -2.94 -10.21 -14.72
N ALA A 159 -2.70 -9.80 -13.47
CA ALA A 159 -2.97 -10.58 -12.28
C ALA A 159 -4.38 -10.39 -11.71
N GLU A 160 -5.13 -9.37 -12.17
CA GLU A 160 -6.49 -9.06 -11.70
C GLU A 160 -7.41 -10.30 -11.67
N PRO A 161 -7.55 -11.08 -12.77
CA PRO A 161 -8.52 -12.19 -12.79
C PRO A 161 -8.15 -13.26 -11.75
N GLY A 162 -6.87 -13.62 -11.67
CA GLY A 162 -6.41 -14.66 -10.75
C GLY A 162 -6.47 -14.23 -9.28
N LEU A 163 -6.29 -12.95 -8.98
CA LEU A 163 -6.50 -12.42 -7.62
C LEU A 163 -7.99 -12.44 -7.26
N VAL A 164 -8.88 -12.06 -8.19
CA VAL A 164 -10.33 -12.06 -7.98
C VAL A 164 -10.87 -13.48 -7.78
N ASP A 165 -10.40 -14.46 -8.56
CA ASP A 165 -10.79 -15.86 -8.37
C ASP A 165 -10.45 -16.37 -6.96
N VAL A 166 -9.28 -15.98 -6.43
CA VAL A 166 -8.88 -16.30 -5.05
C VAL A 166 -9.78 -15.57 -4.05
N ALA A 167 -10.06 -14.28 -4.26
CA ALA A 167 -10.94 -13.51 -3.39
C ALA A 167 -12.35 -14.12 -3.31
N ASP A 168 -12.92 -14.51 -4.44
CA ASP A 168 -14.23 -15.17 -4.51
C ASP A 168 -14.22 -16.52 -3.80
N ARG A 169 -13.17 -17.33 -3.97
CA ARG A 169 -13.03 -18.61 -3.26
C ARG A 169 -12.95 -18.43 -1.75
N ILE A 170 -12.25 -17.41 -1.26
CA ILE A 170 -12.16 -17.11 0.18
C ILE A 170 -13.54 -16.66 0.70
N ALA A 171 -14.29 -15.89 -0.09
CA ALA A 171 -15.66 -15.50 0.26
C ALA A 171 -16.61 -16.72 0.34
N GLU A 172 -16.48 -17.68 -0.58
CA GLU A 172 -17.24 -18.94 -0.55
C GLU A 172 -16.96 -19.80 0.68
N MET A 173 -15.78 -19.65 1.30
CA MET A 173 -15.43 -20.30 2.58
C MET A 173 -16.05 -19.60 3.79
N GLY A 174 -16.77 -18.49 3.59
CA GLY A 174 -17.50 -17.77 4.63
C GLY A 174 -16.81 -16.52 5.16
N ALA A 175 -15.66 -16.14 4.62
CA ALA A 175 -14.97 -14.89 4.96
C ALA A 175 -15.71 -13.66 4.43
N GLN A 176 -15.50 -12.50 5.06
CA GLN A 176 -15.96 -11.21 4.55
C GLN A 176 -14.87 -10.59 3.68
N VAL A 177 -14.91 -10.87 2.38
CA VAL A 177 -13.90 -10.42 1.42
C VAL A 177 -14.35 -9.16 0.68
N PHE A 178 -13.52 -8.14 0.69
CA PHE A 178 -13.72 -6.88 -0.03
C PHE A 178 -12.66 -6.76 -1.13
N VAL A 179 -13.05 -6.40 -2.35
CA VAL A 179 -12.14 -6.39 -3.50
C VAL A 179 -12.30 -5.17 -4.40
N THR A 180 -11.18 -4.62 -4.87
CA THR A 180 -11.13 -3.46 -5.78
C THR A 180 -11.15 -3.88 -7.26
N SER A 181 -12.19 -4.61 -7.67
CA SER A 181 -12.38 -5.06 -9.05
C SER A 181 -13.86 -5.22 -9.41
N GLU A 182 -14.19 -5.02 -10.68
CA GLU A 182 -15.50 -5.35 -11.26
C GLU A 182 -15.71 -6.86 -11.49
N MET A 183 -14.64 -7.66 -11.47
CA MET A 183 -14.69 -9.04 -11.94
C MET A 183 -15.27 -10.03 -10.90
N CYS A 184 -15.43 -9.60 -9.65
CA CYS A 184 -15.83 -10.49 -8.55
C CYS A 184 -17.29 -10.92 -8.64
N ARG A 185 -17.56 -12.13 -8.18
CA ARG A 185 -18.91 -12.74 -8.18
C ARG A 185 -19.42 -13.07 -6.78
N LYS A 186 -18.51 -13.27 -5.83
CA LYS A 186 -18.80 -13.74 -4.46
C LYS A 186 -18.26 -12.79 -3.42
N ALA A 187 -17.03 -12.30 -3.61
CA ALA A 187 -16.48 -11.21 -2.82
C ALA A 187 -17.31 -9.93 -3.03
N ARG A 188 -17.21 -9.02 -2.07
CA ARG A 188 -17.88 -7.73 -2.14
C ARG A 188 -16.99 -6.72 -2.85
N ARG A 189 -17.48 -6.19 -3.96
CA ARG A 189 -16.85 -5.04 -4.61
C ARG A 189 -16.89 -3.82 -3.67
N ILE A 190 -15.77 -3.12 -3.60
CA ILE A 190 -15.63 -1.79 -2.98
C ILE A 190 -15.18 -0.78 -4.03
N ASP A 191 -15.40 0.51 -3.77
CA ASP A 191 -15.05 1.57 -4.70
C ASP A 191 -13.53 1.75 -4.84
N TYR A 192 -13.08 2.10 -6.05
CA TYR A 192 -11.68 2.35 -6.39
C TYR A 192 -11.56 3.28 -7.59
N VAL A 193 -10.36 3.83 -7.81
CA VAL A 193 -10.00 4.64 -8.98
C VAL A 193 -9.00 3.89 -9.83
N ARG A 194 -9.26 3.76 -11.14
CA ARG A 194 -8.26 3.29 -12.11
C ARG A 194 -7.41 4.45 -12.61
N THR A 195 -6.10 4.20 -12.74
CA THR A 195 -5.13 5.24 -13.12
C THR A 195 -4.76 5.24 -14.61
N GLY A 196 -5.22 4.25 -15.37
CA GLY A 196 -4.90 4.10 -16.78
C GLY A 196 -3.55 3.43 -17.08
N HIS A 197 -2.77 3.08 -16.05
CA HIS A 197 -1.57 2.26 -16.21
C HIS A 197 -1.40 1.26 -15.05
N PRO A 198 -1.07 -0.02 -15.32
CA PRO A 198 -0.96 -1.08 -14.29
C PRO A 198 -0.03 -0.76 -13.12
N LEU A 199 1.07 -0.03 -13.36
CA LEU A 199 2.05 0.31 -12.31
C LEU A 199 1.63 1.49 -11.42
N THR A 200 0.76 2.39 -11.90
CA THR A 200 0.26 3.52 -11.11
C THR A 200 -1.02 3.17 -10.37
N ASP A 201 -1.74 2.14 -10.82
CA ASP A 201 -3.02 1.72 -10.27
C ASP A 201 -2.96 1.38 -8.77
N PRO A 202 -1.96 0.62 -8.28
CA PRO A 202 -1.81 0.33 -6.86
C PRO A 202 -1.66 1.59 -5.99
N LEU A 203 -1.16 2.70 -6.54
CA LEU A 203 -1.02 3.97 -5.81
C LEU A 203 -2.37 4.62 -5.52
N ALA A 204 -3.35 4.50 -6.43
CA ALA A 204 -4.70 4.94 -6.13
C ALA A 204 -5.34 4.06 -5.04
N LEU A 205 -5.10 2.74 -5.10
CA LEU A 205 -5.64 1.81 -4.11
C LEU A 205 -5.13 2.10 -2.68
N ILE A 206 -3.83 2.38 -2.52
CA ILE A 206 -3.29 2.72 -1.19
C ILE A 206 -3.81 4.07 -0.69
N VAL A 207 -4.03 5.04 -1.58
CA VAL A 207 -4.57 6.35 -1.19
C VAL A 207 -6.02 6.23 -0.70
N SER A 208 -6.86 5.45 -1.36
CA SER A 208 -8.21 5.14 -0.85
C SER A 208 -8.17 4.41 0.49
N PHE A 209 -7.22 3.47 0.64
CA PHE A 209 -7.00 2.80 1.91
C PHE A 209 -6.60 3.79 3.04
N TYR A 210 -5.74 4.77 2.78
CA TYR A 210 -5.34 5.75 3.80
C TYR A 210 -6.53 6.55 4.34
N SER A 211 -7.44 6.99 3.46
CA SER A 211 -8.66 7.69 3.87
C SER A 211 -9.59 6.81 4.72
N MET A 212 -9.68 5.53 4.37
CA MET A 212 -10.47 4.56 5.14
C MET A 212 -9.83 4.24 6.51
N VAL A 213 -8.53 3.98 6.56
CA VAL A 213 -7.85 3.54 7.80
C VAL A 213 -7.74 4.68 8.82
N GLU A 214 -7.64 5.93 8.37
CA GLU A 214 -7.74 7.10 9.24
C GLU A 214 -9.10 7.11 9.96
N ARG A 215 -10.20 6.98 9.21
CA ARG A 215 -11.56 6.92 9.79
C ARG A 215 -11.72 5.74 10.73
N LEU A 216 -11.20 4.57 10.37
CA LEU A 216 -11.22 3.39 11.23
C LEU A 216 -10.47 3.62 12.55
N ALA A 217 -9.31 4.28 12.52
CA ALA A 217 -8.57 4.62 13.74
C ALA A 217 -9.42 5.52 14.66
N LEU A 218 -10.07 6.55 14.08
CA LEU A 218 -10.95 7.46 14.81
C LEU A 218 -12.17 6.74 15.39
N ASP A 219 -12.83 5.86 14.63
CA ASP A 219 -13.95 5.04 15.11
C ASP A 219 -13.57 4.16 16.31
N ARG A 220 -12.28 3.77 16.37
CA ARG A 220 -11.71 2.96 17.47
C ARG A 220 -11.16 3.81 18.60
N GLY A 221 -11.28 5.14 18.54
CA GLY A 221 -10.75 6.05 19.55
C GLY A 221 -9.22 6.07 19.61
N VAL A 222 -8.55 5.73 18.52
CA VAL A 222 -7.10 5.79 18.38
C VAL A 222 -6.72 7.03 17.58
N ASP A 223 -5.70 7.76 18.05
CA ASP A 223 -5.11 8.87 17.31
C ASP A 223 -4.13 8.32 16.25
N PRO A 224 -4.43 8.42 14.94
CA PRO A 224 -3.56 7.91 13.89
C PRO A 224 -2.25 8.72 13.76
N ASP A 225 -2.19 9.96 14.28
CA ASP A 225 -0.97 10.79 14.24
C ASP A 225 0.05 10.37 15.29
N ILE A 226 -0.41 9.80 16.41
CA ILE A 226 0.43 9.40 17.54
C ILE A 226 0.14 7.94 17.93
N PRO A 227 0.50 6.96 17.08
CA PRO A 227 0.42 5.56 17.42
C PRO A 227 1.18 5.21 18.69
N ARG A 228 0.57 4.34 19.50
CA ARG A 228 1.17 3.87 20.76
C ARG A 228 2.50 3.17 20.48
N HIS A 229 3.55 3.56 21.22
CA HIS A 229 4.89 2.95 21.17
C HIS A 229 5.70 3.14 19.86
N LEU A 230 5.28 4.01 18.94
CA LEU A 230 6.03 4.28 17.72
C LEU A 230 6.68 5.68 17.75
N ARG A 231 7.88 5.76 17.16
CA ARG A 231 8.58 7.03 16.89
C ARG A 231 8.73 7.17 15.39
N LYS A 232 8.57 8.38 14.88
CA LYS A 232 8.59 8.70 13.45
C LYS A 232 9.90 8.29 12.75
N VAL A 233 11.04 8.35 13.43
CA VAL A 233 12.32 7.86 12.92
C VAL A 233 12.82 6.78 13.86
N THR A 234 12.92 5.56 13.34
CA THR A 234 13.54 4.43 14.02
C THR A 234 15.03 4.40 13.65
N GLU A 235 15.89 4.78 14.60
CA GLU A 235 17.30 4.46 14.52
C GLU A 235 17.49 3.00 14.92
N THR A 236 17.76 2.14 13.93
CA THR A 236 18.23 0.77 14.21
C THR A 236 19.68 0.87 14.65
N VAL A 237 19.93 0.71 15.95
CA VAL A 237 21.26 0.72 16.58
C VAL A 237 22.07 -0.51 16.17
#